data_AF-A0A1H7M7R6-F1
#
_entry.id   AF-A0A1H7M7R6-F1
#
_cell.length_a   1.000
_cell.length_b   1.000
_cell.length_c   1.000
_cell.angle_alpha   90.00
_cell.angle_beta   90.00
_cell.angle_gamma   90.00
#
_symmetry.space_group_name_H-M   'P 1'
#
loop_
_entity.id
_entity.type
_entity.pdbx_description
1 polymer ?
#
loop_
_entity_poly.entity_id
_entity_poly.type
_entity_poly.pdbx_seq_one_letter_code
_entity_poly.pdbx_strand_id
1 'polypeptide(L)'
;MVKETKDIVLAKEYKFGEEYKKYIVTTQRVTDEGRTSLKVTDTSIFGGHDVGITIQEPIAYFSGLCEDGLLSGLVPDGKTALEVLKDLCRRGFSERYPDASADVYTRLTHEIEIIKQKGMVGGFLIIQDFIKYARSKNLMISPGSGALPGCLVAYCLGITRVDPIEESLSFERYLNIERETPSYCIRIDVQRGGRSLIFEYLSEKYGSGMPGLLKMLDISIKECVELSIIKDAIDNNISSSKGRRIEIAGIDKNDPAVFELLASDETEGILYFDRYDPHTYTTWCRPDDNGNWHEYHVPLVTEDAVLFETIWPKTMDELMAAISLDRCLPEEHVGKYLHNIKNQQLITYECSELEPILHTTYGCVIYQEQVMLILQDIGGFSPEKSDLCRRLLSKRHHLAVEDYRVDFVNGAKEKTGIVAPVANAIYEVLWDEARYCFNKSHIASFSLMIYEMAWLKVYFRSEFMEAVEKYRGLKSEI
;
A
#
# COMPACT_ATOMS: atom_id res chain seq x y z
N MET A 1 26.66 4.68 -17.63
CA MET A 1 26.74 6.10 -17.23
C MET A 1 27.22 6.18 -15.79
N VAL A 2 28.08 7.13 -15.46
CA VAL A 2 28.65 7.28 -14.11
C VAL A 2 27.53 7.74 -13.16
N LYS A 3 27.29 7.00 -12.07
CA LYS A 3 26.42 7.44 -10.97
C LYS A 3 27.00 8.70 -10.35
N GLU A 4 26.41 9.85 -10.65
CA GLU A 4 26.78 11.09 -9.98
C GLU A 4 26.20 11.03 -8.56
N THR A 5 27.10 10.94 -7.59
CA THR A 5 26.76 10.79 -6.17
C THR A 5 27.15 12.10 -5.49
N LYS A 6 26.15 12.85 -5.01
CA LYS A 6 26.40 14.08 -4.24
C LYS A 6 25.79 13.95 -2.86
N ASP A 7 26.62 14.15 -1.84
CA ASP A 7 26.16 14.22 -0.46
C ASP A 7 25.55 15.62 -0.21
N ILE A 8 24.29 15.64 0.18
CA ILE A 8 23.56 16.83 0.62
C ILE A 8 23.43 16.74 2.13
N VAL A 9 24.12 17.65 2.82
CA VAL A 9 24.09 17.78 4.27
C VAL A 9 23.00 18.77 4.65
N LEU A 10 21.91 18.29 5.24
CA LEU A 10 20.83 19.11 5.75
C LEU A 10 20.95 19.23 7.28
N ALA A 11 21.39 20.39 7.76
CA ALA A 11 21.46 20.69 9.19
C ALA A 11 20.22 21.48 9.63
N LYS A 12 19.45 20.96 10.58
CA LYS A 12 18.27 21.65 11.13
C LYS A 12 18.17 21.43 12.63
N GLU A 13 17.98 22.51 13.36
CA GLU A 13 17.81 22.49 14.82
C GLU A 13 16.34 22.30 15.16
N TYR A 14 16.08 21.35 16.06
CA TYR A 14 14.74 20.93 16.42
C TYR A 14 14.60 20.90 17.93
N LYS A 15 13.49 21.45 18.42
CA LYS A 15 13.16 21.48 19.84
C LYS A 15 12.26 20.30 20.15
N PHE A 16 12.64 19.49 21.13
CA PHE A 16 11.88 18.35 21.64
C PHE A 16 11.61 18.61 23.13
N GLY A 17 10.38 18.98 23.48
CA GLY A 17 10.05 19.44 24.84
C GLY A 17 10.85 20.70 25.21
N GLU A 18 11.58 20.65 26.33
CA GLU A 18 12.47 21.75 26.77
C GLU A 18 13.89 21.67 26.18
N GLU A 19 14.26 20.57 25.52
CA GLU A 19 15.60 20.36 24.96
C GLU A 19 15.70 20.77 23.49
N TYR A 20 16.83 21.36 23.11
CA TYR A 20 17.20 21.62 21.72
C TYR A 20 18.18 20.56 21.25
N LYS A 21 17.87 19.89 20.13
CA LYS A 21 18.73 18.91 19.48
C LYS A 21 18.96 19.32 18.04
N LYS A 22 20.22 19.37 17.60
CA LYS A 22 20.57 19.68 16.21
C LYS A 22 20.74 18.40 15.43
N TYR A 23 20.02 18.30 14.32
CA TYR A 23 20.03 17.11 13.46
C TYR A 23 20.72 17.46 12.17
N ILE A 24 21.74 16.70 11.82
CA ILE A 24 22.39 16.77 10.53
C ILE A 24 22.05 15.48 9.80
N VAL A 25 21.20 15.57 8.78
CA VAL A 25 20.88 14.44 7.91
C VAL A 25 21.77 14.54 6.69
N THR A 26 22.67 13.58 6.51
CA THR A 26 23.42 13.43 5.27
C THR A 26 22.59 12.56 4.35
N THR A 27 22.09 13.18 3.29
CA THR A 27 21.38 12.47 2.22
C THR A 27 22.30 12.34 1.03
N GLN A 28 22.46 11.13 0.54
CA GLN A 28 23.13 10.86 -0.71
C GLN A 28 22.11 10.94 -1.83
N ARG A 29 22.30 11.91 -2.72
CA ARG A 29 21.52 12.00 -3.94
C ARG A 29 22.05 10.94 -4.90
N VAL A 30 21.27 9.87 -5.09
CA VAL A 30 21.57 8.83 -6.08
C VAL A 30 20.75 9.15 -7.32
N THR A 31 21.47 9.48 -8.39
CA THR A 31 20.87 9.68 -9.70
C THR A 31 21.14 8.44 -10.53
N ASP A 32 20.10 7.64 -10.77
CA ASP A 32 20.16 6.45 -11.62
C ASP A 32 19.11 6.61 -12.72
N GLU A 33 19.55 6.57 -13.98
CA GLU A 33 18.67 6.57 -15.16
C GLU A 33 17.55 7.63 -15.14
N GLY A 34 17.88 8.88 -14.77
CA GLY A 34 16.93 10.00 -14.76
C GLY A 34 16.08 10.12 -13.47
N ARG A 35 16.19 9.17 -12.54
CA ARG A 35 15.56 9.25 -11.22
C ARG A 35 16.52 9.74 -10.16
N THR A 36 16.11 10.79 -9.47
CA THR A 36 16.79 11.27 -8.27
C THR A 36 16.12 10.64 -7.05
N SER A 37 16.83 9.77 -6.34
CA SER A 37 16.43 9.32 -5.00
C SER A 37 17.38 9.91 -3.95
N LEU A 38 16.84 10.33 -2.81
CA LEU A 38 17.63 10.78 -1.66
C LEU A 38 17.71 9.61 -0.68
N LYS A 39 18.86 8.95 -0.64
CA LYS A 39 19.13 7.90 0.34
C LYS A 39 19.76 8.55 1.57
N VAL A 40 19.14 8.43 2.74
CA VAL A 40 19.79 8.86 3.99
C VAL A 40 20.97 7.91 4.22
N THR A 41 22.17 8.45 4.30
CA THR A 41 23.40 7.65 4.47
C THR A 41 24.00 7.80 5.86
N ASP A 42 23.76 8.93 6.51
CA ASP A 42 24.29 9.22 7.84
C ASP A 42 23.37 10.23 8.53
N THR A 43 23.22 10.19 9.85
CA THR A 43 22.43 11.20 10.57
C THR A 43 23.03 11.50 11.92
N SER A 44 23.52 12.71 12.21
CA SER A 44 24.10 13.05 13.51
C SER A 44 23.20 13.91 14.38
N ILE A 45 23.02 13.57 15.66
CA ILE A 45 22.37 14.36 16.73
C ILE A 45 23.45 15.10 17.52
N PHE A 46 23.31 16.40 17.72
CA PHE A 46 24.12 17.14 18.68
C PHE A 46 23.24 17.54 19.87
N GLY A 47 23.57 16.99 21.04
CA GLY A 47 23.25 17.59 22.34
C GLY A 47 24.31 18.63 22.70
N GLY A 48 23.98 19.60 23.54
CA GLY A 48 24.88 20.69 23.92
C GLY A 48 26.33 20.25 24.17
N HIS A 49 27.26 21.04 23.64
CA HIS A 49 28.71 20.81 23.49
C HIS A 49 29.11 19.80 22.40
N ASP A 50 29.26 20.32 21.17
CA ASP A 50 30.17 19.90 20.08
C ASP A 50 30.61 18.42 19.98
N VAL A 51 29.68 17.48 20.07
CA VAL A 51 29.91 16.09 19.63
C VAL A 51 28.69 15.61 18.84
N GLY A 52 28.89 15.34 17.55
CA GLY A 52 27.85 14.82 16.66
C GLY A 52 27.68 13.32 16.83
N ILE A 53 26.49 12.88 17.23
CA ILE A 53 26.15 11.47 17.44
C ILE A 53 25.46 10.93 16.19
N THR A 54 26.15 10.19 15.33
CA THR A 54 25.51 9.49 14.22
C THR A 54 24.52 8.41 14.71
N ILE A 55 23.23 8.57 14.41
CA ILE A 55 22.18 7.55 14.52
C ILE A 55 22.36 6.56 13.37
N GLN A 56 23.03 5.45 13.66
CA GLN A 56 23.16 4.34 12.73
C GLN A 56 21.86 3.54 12.57
N GLU A 57 21.00 3.55 13.60
CA GLU A 57 19.74 2.81 13.64
C GLU A 57 18.53 3.71 13.97
N PRO A 58 17.97 4.42 12.98
CA PRO A 58 16.85 5.34 13.18
C PRO A 58 15.62 4.70 13.82
N ILE A 59 15.36 3.42 13.54
CA ILE A 59 14.19 2.69 14.04
C ILE A 59 14.33 2.33 15.51
N ALA A 60 15.49 1.82 15.92
CA ALA A 60 15.79 1.57 17.33
C ALA A 60 15.75 2.87 18.14
N TYR A 61 16.32 3.95 17.58
CA TYR A 61 16.25 5.27 18.19
C TYR A 61 14.80 5.75 18.37
N PHE A 62 13.97 5.65 17.33
CA PHE A 62 12.57 6.08 17.38
C PHE A 62 11.74 5.28 18.40
N SER A 63 11.96 3.97 18.49
CA SER A 63 11.31 3.15 19.52
C SER A 63 11.81 3.48 20.92
N GLY A 64 13.11 3.75 21.08
CA GLY A 64 13.68 4.26 22.34
C GLY A 64 13.03 5.58 22.78
N LEU A 65 12.75 6.51 21.85
CA LEU A 65 12.02 7.75 22.18
C LEU A 65 10.62 7.51 22.77
N CYS A 66 9.96 6.41 22.40
CA CYS A 66 8.67 6.04 22.98
C CYS A 66 8.83 5.46 24.39
N GLU A 67 9.85 4.64 24.59
CA GLU A 67 10.14 3.96 25.86
C GLU A 67 10.69 4.92 26.93
N ASP A 68 11.50 5.89 26.52
CA ASP A 68 12.08 6.92 27.39
C ASP A 68 11.09 8.05 27.76
N GLY A 69 9.82 7.95 27.34
CA GLY A 69 8.79 8.94 27.64
C GLY A 69 8.94 10.28 26.90
N LEU A 70 9.92 10.38 25.98
CA LEU A 70 10.16 11.58 25.16
C LEU A 70 8.98 11.89 24.20
N LEU A 71 8.13 10.90 23.93
CA LEU A 71 6.86 11.05 23.22
C LEU A 71 5.68 11.04 24.20
N SER A 72 5.82 11.86 25.26
CA SER A 72 4.87 11.97 26.37
C SER A 72 3.41 12.13 25.90
N GLY A 73 2.49 11.33 26.47
CA GLY A 73 1.05 11.36 26.17
C GLY A 73 0.52 10.21 25.30
N LEU A 74 1.39 9.41 24.67
CA LEU A 74 0.97 8.19 23.94
C LEU A 74 0.89 6.95 24.83
N VAL A 75 1.77 6.88 25.83
CA VAL A 75 1.88 5.75 26.74
C VAL A 75 1.46 6.21 28.14
N PRO A 76 0.35 5.70 28.70
CA PRO A 76 -0.07 6.01 30.06
C PRO A 76 0.97 5.55 31.10
N ASP A 77 1.04 6.25 32.23
CA ASP A 77 1.93 5.90 33.34
C ASP A 77 1.79 4.42 33.74
N GLY A 78 2.92 3.73 33.85
CA GLY A 78 2.97 2.32 34.23
C GLY A 78 2.64 1.32 33.11
N LYS A 79 2.43 1.77 31.87
CA LYS A 79 2.35 0.90 30.68
C LYS A 79 3.61 1.03 29.81
N THR A 80 3.88 -0.02 29.06
CA THR A 80 4.85 -0.02 27.96
C THR A 80 4.16 0.34 26.64
N ALA A 81 4.93 0.83 25.66
CA ALA A 81 4.43 1.09 24.31
C ALA A 81 3.80 -0.16 23.66
N LEU A 82 4.39 -1.34 23.92
CA LEU A 82 3.85 -2.61 23.42
C LEU A 82 2.50 -2.97 24.04
N GLU A 83 2.30 -2.74 25.33
CA GLU A 83 1.01 -2.97 25.99
C GLU A 83 -0.07 -2.05 25.43
N VAL A 84 0.27 -0.77 25.20
CA VAL A 84 -0.66 0.18 24.57
C VAL A 84 -1.02 -0.26 23.16
N LEU A 85 -0.04 -0.68 22.34
CA LEU A 85 -0.29 -1.20 21.00
C LEU A 85 -1.22 -2.41 21.04
N LYS A 86 -0.96 -3.38 21.94
CA LYS A 86 -1.79 -4.58 22.12
C LYS A 86 -3.22 -4.23 22.52
N ASP A 87 -3.41 -3.31 23.46
CA ASP A 87 -4.74 -2.89 23.92
C ASP A 87 -5.53 -2.18 22.82
N LEU A 88 -4.86 -1.35 22.00
CA LEU A 88 -5.47 -0.71 20.85
C LEU A 88 -5.87 -1.73 19.78
N CYS A 89 -4.98 -2.67 19.46
CA CYS A 89 -5.25 -3.73 18.49
C CYS A 89 -6.40 -4.63 18.94
N ARG A 90 -6.46 -5.04 20.21
CA ARG A 90 -7.54 -5.87 20.76
C ARG A 90 -8.90 -5.19 20.65
N ARG A 91 -8.97 -3.88 20.94
CA ARG A 91 -10.20 -3.10 20.78
C ARG A 91 -10.64 -3.04 19.33
N GLY A 92 -9.74 -2.62 18.43
CA GLY A 92 -10.03 -2.57 17.00
C GLY A 92 -10.39 -3.93 16.40
N PHE A 93 -9.75 -5.00 16.85
CA PHE A 93 -10.08 -6.37 16.45
C PHE A 93 -11.49 -6.75 16.89
N SER A 94 -11.87 -6.47 18.14
CA SER A 94 -13.21 -6.79 18.66
C SER A 94 -14.31 -5.99 17.95
N GLU A 95 -14.01 -4.76 17.53
CA GLU A 95 -14.93 -3.91 16.78
C GLU A 95 -15.11 -4.37 15.34
N ARG A 96 -14.03 -4.81 14.67
CA ARG A 96 -14.04 -5.18 13.25
C ARG A 96 -14.36 -6.65 13.00
N TYR A 97 -14.07 -7.51 13.97
CA TYR A 97 -14.20 -8.95 13.87
C TYR A 97 -14.89 -9.54 15.11
N PRO A 98 -16.17 -9.20 15.38
CA PRO A 98 -16.89 -9.71 16.54
C PRO A 98 -16.99 -11.26 16.55
N ASP A 99 -17.03 -11.88 15.37
CA ASP A 99 -17.24 -13.32 15.18
C ASP A 99 -16.05 -14.04 14.48
N ALA A 100 -14.84 -13.47 14.50
CA ALA A 100 -13.71 -14.10 13.79
C ALA A 100 -13.22 -15.41 14.42
N SER A 101 -12.62 -16.24 13.56
CA SER A 101 -11.94 -17.47 13.98
C SER A 101 -10.67 -17.16 14.81
N ALA A 102 -10.22 -18.17 15.55
CA ALA A 102 -8.97 -18.12 16.30
C ALA A 102 -7.74 -17.86 15.40
N ASP A 103 -7.80 -18.24 14.12
CA ASP A 103 -6.71 -18.06 13.17
C ASP A 103 -6.45 -16.59 12.84
N VAL A 104 -7.51 -15.78 12.72
CA VAL A 104 -7.38 -14.33 12.47
C VAL A 104 -6.73 -13.64 13.67
N TYR A 105 -7.12 -14.02 14.90
CA TYR A 105 -6.48 -13.49 16.10
C TYR A 105 -5.03 -13.97 16.22
N THR A 106 -4.73 -15.20 15.80
CA THR A 106 -3.36 -15.73 15.73
C THR A 106 -2.50 -14.88 14.79
N ARG A 107 -3.00 -14.54 13.60
CA ARG A 107 -2.35 -13.58 12.70
C ARG A 107 -2.09 -12.25 13.39
N LEU A 108 -3.07 -11.65 14.06
CA LEU A 108 -2.88 -10.39 14.77
C LEU A 108 -1.74 -10.47 15.78
N THR A 109 -1.69 -11.55 16.58
CA THR A 109 -0.61 -11.72 17.57
C THR A 109 0.76 -11.92 16.94
N HIS A 110 0.83 -12.63 15.82
CA HIS A 110 2.05 -12.81 15.03
C HIS A 110 2.57 -11.46 14.51
N GLU A 111 1.70 -10.66 13.86
CA GLU A 111 2.08 -9.35 13.33
C GLU A 111 2.60 -8.41 14.42
N ILE A 112 1.96 -8.37 15.59
CA ILE A 112 2.40 -7.56 16.74
C ILE A 112 3.82 -7.97 17.18
N GLU A 113 4.12 -9.27 17.21
CA GLU A 113 5.45 -9.74 17.62
C GLU A 113 6.51 -9.39 16.58
N ILE A 114 6.22 -9.49 15.28
CA ILE A 114 7.15 -9.05 14.23
C ILE A 114 7.40 -7.54 14.29
N ILE A 115 6.35 -6.73 14.48
CA ILE A 115 6.47 -5.28 14.66
C ILE A 115 7.34 -4.94 15.87
N LYS A 116 7.19 -5.68 16.97
CA LYS A 116 8.04 -5.56 18.16
C LYS A 116 9.49 -5.93 17.87
N GLN A 117 9.75 -7.07 17.23
CA GLN A 117 11.10 -7.52 16.89
C GLN A 117 11.82 -6.55 15.94
N LYS A 118 11.09 -5.92 15.02
CA LYS A 118 11.61 -4.87 14.13
C LYS A 118 11.77 -3.51 14.80
N GLY A 119 11.41 -3.35 16.08
CA GLY A 119 11.48 -2.07 16.78
C GLY A 119 10.54 -1.03 16.16
N MET A 120 9.36 -1.43 15.69
CA MET A 120 8.43 -0.57 14.96
C MET A 120 7.22 -0.13 15.78
N VAL A 121 7.11 -0.58 17.04
CA VAL A 121 5.97 -0.32 17.93
C VAL A 121 5.69 1.18 18.06
N GLY A 122 6.73 1.98 18.31
CA GLY A 122 6.60 3.42 18.46
C GLY A 122 6.01 4.11 17.23
N GLY A 123 6.43 3.70 16.03
CA GLY A 123 5.96 4.28 14.77
C GLY A 123 4.48 4.06 14.56
N PHE A 124 4.00 2.84 14.85
CA PHE A 124 2.57 2.52 14.77
C PHE A 124 1.72 3.35 15.74
N LEU A 125 2.21 3.61 16.96
CA LEU A 125 1.51 4.46 17.93
C LEU A 125 1.42 5.91 17.48
N ILE A 126 2.51 6.47 16.96
CA ILE A 126 2.53 7.84 16.44
C ILE A 126 1.62 7.99 15.22
N ILE A 127 1.64 7.00 14.32
CA ILE A 127 0.79 7.03 13.14
C ILE A 127 -0.67 6.98 13.55
N GLN A 128 -1.02 6.06 14.44
CA GLN A 128 -2.38 6.00 14.96
C GLN A 128 -2.84 7.29 15.63
N ASP A 129 -1.94 7.98 16.35
CA ASP A 129 -2.24 9.24 17.00
C ASP A 129 -2.54 10.37 16.00
N PHE A 130 -1.70 10.57 14.99
CA PHE A 130 -2.00 11.62 14.01
C PHE A 130 -3.18 11.25 13.10
N ILE A 131 -3.44 9.95 12.87
CA ILE A 131 -4.64 9.49 12.16
C ILE A 131 -5.90 9.83 12.98
N LYS A 132 -5.88 9.62 14.30
CA LYS A 132 -6.97 10.08 15.19
C LYS A 132 -7.15 11.59 15.15
N TYR A 133 -6.06 12.34 15.21
CA TYR A 133 -6.10 13.80 15.09
C TYR A 133 -6.74 14.22 13.75
N ALA A 134 -6.26 13.66 12.64
CA ALA A 134 -6.77 13.94 11.31
C ALA A 134 -8.29 13.69 11.22
N ARG A 135 -8.76 12.53 11.73
CA ARG A 135 -10.20 12.22 11.81
C ARG A 135 -10.97 13.21 12.70
N SER A 136 -10.41 13.62 13.83
CA SER A 136 -11.05 14.62 14.71
C SER A 136 -11.19 15.99 14.05
N LYS A 137 -10.31 16.32 13.10
CA LYS A 137 -10.36 17.51 12.25
C LYS A 137 -11.19 17.29 10.99
N ASN A 138 -11.89 16.16 10.89
CA ASN A 138 -12.66 15.75 9.71
C ASN A 138 -11.81 15.74 8.43
N LEU A 139 -10.53 15.39 8.52
CA LEU A 139 -9.66 15.22 7.35
C LEU A 139 -9.91 13.85 6.71
N MET A 140 -10.03 13.86 5.39
CA MET A 140 -10.13 12.65 4.59
C MET A 140 -8.75 12.04 4.36
N ILE A 141 -8.65 10.73 4.60
CA ILE A 141 -7.43 9.91 4.48
C ILE A 141 -7.76 8.72 3.58
N SER A 142 -6.82 8.32 2.73
CA SER A 142 -7.00 7.19 1.82
C SER A 142 -7.25 5.88 2.58
N PRO A 143 -7.88 4.88 1.93
CA PRO A 143 -7.99 3.53 2.48
C PRO A 143 -6.65 2.87 2.83
N GLY A 144 -5.56 3.35 2.23
CA GLY A 144 -4.20 2.89 2.41
C GLY A 144 -3.42 2.96 1.11
N SER A 145 -2.11 2.77 1.17
CA SER A 145 -1.26 2.77 -0.02
C SER A 145 -0.04 1.87 0.17
N GLY A 146 0.59 1.48 -0.94
CA GLY A 146 1.65 0.49 -0.97
C GLY A 146 1.20 -0.87 -0.43
N ALA A 147 2.04 -1.49 0.41
CA ALA A 147 1.78 -2.80 1.00
C ALA A 147 1.13 -2.73 2.39
N LEU A 148 1.06 -1.53 3.01
CA LEU A 148 0.50 -1.34 4.35
C LEU A 148 -0.91 -1.93 4.55
N PRO A 149 -1.82 -1.94 3.55
CA PRO A 149 -3.12 -2.59 3.67
C PRO A 149 -3.05 -4.09 4.02
N GLY A 150 -1.95 -4.78 3.72
CA GLY A 150 -1.72 -6.17 4.14
C GLY A 150 -1.42 -6.35 5.64
N CYS A 151 -1.39 -5.28 6.43
CA CYS A 151 -1.13 -5.32 7.86
C CYS A 151 -2.44 -5.26 8.67
N LEU A 152 -2.82 -6.37 9.30
CA LEU A 152 -3.97 -6.47 10.18
C LEU A 152 -3.84 -5.55 11.41
N VAL A 153 -2.62 -5.34 11.91
CA VAL A 153 -2.35 -4.32 12.96
C VAL A 153 -2.73 -2.93 12.46
N ALA A 154 -2.35 -2.55 11.24
CA ALA A 154 -2.71 -1.25 10.67
C ALA A 154 -4.24 -1.10 10.53
N TYR A 155 -4.92 -2.17 10.09
CA TYR A 155 -6.37 -2.19 9.97
C TYR A 155 -7.07 -2.06 11.34
N CYS A 156 -6.65 -2.82 12.35
CA CYS A 156 -7.19 -2.76 13.72
C CYS A 156 -6.95 -1.39 14.37
N LEU A 157 -5.82 -0.75 14.12
CA LEU A 157 -5.55 0.62 14.58
C LEU A 157 -6.34 1.69 13.81
N GLY A 158 -7.03 1.29 12.73
CA GLY A 158 -7.74 2.17 11.84
C GLY A 158 -6.81 3.05 11.01
N ILE A 159 -5.56 2.65 10.78
CA ILE A 159 -4.64 3.35 9.88
C ILE A 159 -5.06 3.09 8.43
N THR A 160 -5.48 1.86 8.12
CA THR A 160 -6.04 1.46 6.82
C THR A 160 -7.53 1.17 6.93
N ARG A 161 -8.23 1.14 5.79
CA ARG A 161 -9.66 0.82 5.67
C ARG A 161 -9.94 -0.45 4.88
N VAL A 162 -8.94 -0.98 4.16
CA VAL A 162 -9.03 -2.26 3.45
C VAL A 162 -8.82 -3.40 4.45
N ASP A 163 -9.69 -4.39 4.40
CA ASP A 163 -9.62 -5.59 5.24
C ASP A 163 -8.63 -6.61 4.64
N PRO A 164 -7.49 -6.89 5.30
CA PRO A 164 -6.49 -7.80 4.76
C PRO A 164 -6.91 -9.28 4.77
N ILE A 165 -7.95 -9.64 5.51
CA ILE A 165 -8.48 -11.01 5.56
C ILE A 165 -9.42 -11.23 4.39
N GLU A 166 -10.39 -10.32 4.22
CA GLU A 166 -11.34 -10.33 3.09
C GLU A 166 -10.58 -10.36 1.75
N GLU A 167 -9.56 -9.52 1.63
CA GLU A 167 -8.78 -9.39 0.40
C GLU A 167 -7.63 -10.40 0.25
N SER A 168 -7.46 -11.31 1.21
CA SER A 168 -6.35 -12.29 1.23
C SER A 168 -4.96 -11.67 1.05
N LEU A 169 -4.71 -10.56 1.74
CA LEU A 169 -3.46 -9.80 1.66
C LEU A 169 -2.39 -10.36 2.62
N SER A 170 -1.15 -10.47 2.14
CA SER A 170 -0.02 -10.97 2.94
C SER A 170 0.63 -9.85 3.76
N PHE A 171 0.86 -10.13 5.05
CA PHE A 171 1.60 -9.26 5.94
C PHE A 171 3.08 -9.18 5.57
N GLU A 172 3.68 -10.29 5.16
CA GLU A 172 5.11 -10.40 4.85
C GLU A 172 5.47 -9.65 3.57
N ARG A 173 4.48 -9.44 2.69
CA ARG A 173 4.63 -8.53 1.56
C ARG A 173 4.91 -7.09 2.04
N TYR A 174 4.28 -6.68 3.14
CA TYR A 174 4.56 -5.42 3.85
C TYR A 174 5.86 -5.53 4.67
N LEU A 175 5.86 -6.37 5.71
CA LEU A 175 6.95 -6.48 6.67
C LEU A 175 7.42 -7.94 6.78
N ASN A 176 8.58 -8.23 6.17
CA ASN A 176 9.22 -9.53 6.23
C ASN A 176 10.42 -9.47 7.19
N ILE A 177 10.45 -10.36 8.17
CA ILE A 177 11.46 -10.38 9.23
C ILE A 177 12.87 -10.67 8.69
N GLU A 178 12.98 -11.45 7.61
CA GLU A 178 14.25 -11.85 6.98
C GLU A 178 14.86 -10.74 6.10
N ARG A 179 14.16 -9.61 5.90
CA ARG A 179 14.70 -8.46 5.15
C ARG A 179 15.66 -7.64 6.02
N GLU A 180 16.87 -7.42 5.48
CA GLU A 180 17.96 -6.67 6.14
C GLU A 180 17.65 -5.20 6.39
N THR A 181 16.92 -4.51 5.51
CA THR A 181 16.65 -3.08 5.66
C THR A 181 15.34 -2.87 6.42
N PRO A 182 15.37 -2.40 7.68
CA PRO A 182 14.15 -2.02 8.36
C PRO A 182 13.78 -0.63 7.84
N SER A 183 12.63 -0.54 7.17
CA SER A 183 11.99 0.70 6.76
C SER A 183 10.51 0.55 7.04
N TYR A 184 9.86 1.59 7.55
CA TYR A 184 8.40 1.51 7.75
C TYR A 184 7.69 1.41 6.40
N CYS A 185 8.22 2.03 5.35
CA CYS A 185 7.60 2.12 4.01
C CYS A 185 6.11 2.47 4.08
N ILE A 186 5.73 3.36 5.00
CA ILE A 186 4.34 3.75 5.24
C ILE A 186 4.01 4.96 4.37
N ARG A 187 2.90 4.86 3.63
CA ARG A 187 2.37 5.94 2.81
C ARG A 187 0.94 6.21 3.26
N ILE A 188 0.71 7.44 3.69
CA ILE A 188 -0.61 7.94 4.08
C ILE A 188 -0.95 9.07 3.11
N ASP A 189 -2.04 8.89 2.36
CA ASP A 189 -2.54 9.93 1.48
C ASP A 189 -3.68 10.67 2.17
N VAL A 190 -3.67 11.99 2.11
CA VAL A 190 -4.62 12.86 2.78
C VAL A 190 -5.17 13.87 1.79
N GLN A 191 -6.35 14.43 2.04
CA GLN A 191 -6.85 15.55 1.23
C GLN A 191 -5.84 16.72 1.17
N ARG A 192 -6.00 17.60 0.17
CA ARG A 192 -5.21 18.82 0.05
C ARG A 192 -5.32 19.70 1.30
N GLY A 193 -4.20 20.28 1.71
CA GLY A 193 -4.04 21.05 2.94
C GLY A 193 -3.95 20.19 4.22
N GLY A 194 -4.29 18.91 4.15
CA GLY A 194 -4.28 18.02 5.31
C GLY A 194 -2.87 17.72 5.82
N ARG A 195 -1.88 17.66 4.91
CA ARG A 195 -0.48 17.38 5.28
C ARG A 195 0.07 18.46 6.20
N SER A 196 -0.16 19.73 5.86
CA SER A 196 0.27 20.87 6.67
C SER A 196 -0.31 20.83 8.07
N LEU A 197 -1.61 20.55 8.21
CA LEU A 197 -2.29 20.43 9.50
C LEU A 197 -1.75 19.28 10.36
N ILE A 198 -1.44 18.15 9.73
CA ILE A 198 -0.84 17.00 10.43
C ILE A 198 0.59 17.34 10.88
N PHE A 199 1.38 17.99 10.03
CA PHE A 199 2.75 18.38 10.36
C PHE A 199 2.81 19.45 11.46
N GLU A 200 1.88 20.40 11.46
CA GLU A 200 1.71 21.38 12.52
C GLU A 200 1.40 20.67 13.84
N TYR A 201 0.37 19.81 13.87
CA TYR A 201 0.02 19.00 15.04
C TYR A 201 1.21 18.18 15.58
N LEU A 202 1.92 17.47 14.69
CA LEU A 202 3.08 16.68 15.06
C LEU A 202 4.20 17.56 15.63
N SER A 203 4.39 18.75 15.07
CA SER A 203 5.43 19.69 15.51
C SER A 203 5.08 20.32 16.87
N GLU A 204 3.82 20.64 17.10
CA GLU A 204 3.34 21.18 18.38
C GLU A 204 3.40 20.12 19.48
N LYS A 205 3.01 18.88 19.17
CA LYS A 205 2.93 17.80 20.16
C LYS A 205 4.27 17.13 20.45
N TYR A 206 5.06 16.85 19.40
CA TYR A 206 6.28 16.05 19.50
C TYR A 206 7.55 16.84 19.21
N GLY A 207 7.44 18.13 18.87
CA GLY A 207 8.56 18.99 18.55
C GLY A 207 8.79 19.16 17.05
N SER A 208 9.40 20.27 16.68
CA SER A 208 9.54 20.71 15.27
C SER A 208 10.35 19.77 14.37
N GLY A 209 11.05 18.79 14.95
CA GLY A 209 11.83 17.76 14.24
C GLY A 209 11.02 16.58 13.75
N MET A 210 9.77 16.46 14.21
CA MET A 210 8.95 15.29 13.94
C MET A 210 8.73 15.02 12.44
N PRO A 211 8.43 16.02 11.57
CA PRO A 211 8.31 15.77 10.13
C PRO A 211 9.60 15.25 9.47
N GLY A 212 10.77 15.70 9.95
CA GLY A 212 12.06 15.22 9.47
C GLY A 212 12.32 13.78 9.86
N LEU A 213 11.97 13.42 11.09
CA LEU A 213 12.10 12.06 11.62
C LEU A 213 11.19 11.07 10.89
N LEU A 214 9.93 11.44 10.60
CA LEU A 214 9.04 10.61 9.78
C LEU A 214 9.64 10.32 8.40
N LYS A 215 10.21 11.33 7.73
CA LYS A 215 10.87 11.15 6.44
C LYS A 215 12.07 10.20 6.53
N MET A 216 12.87 10.27 7.59
CA MET A 216 13.99 9.35 7.81
C MET A 216 13.56 7.90 7.99
N LEU A 217 12.37 7.70 8.56
CA LEU A 217 11.78 6.38 8.79
C LEU A 217 11.00 5.86 7.58
N ASP A 218 11.03 6.57 6.46
CA ASP A 218 10.25 6.29 5.25
C ASP A 218 8.74 6.25 5.51
N ILE A 219 8.28 7.15 6.38
CA ILE A 219 6.87 7.45 6.59
C ILE A 219 6.56 8.72 5.80
N SER A 220 5.74 8.57 4.76
CA SER A 220 5.33 9.67 3.89
C SER A 220 3.85 10.00 4.08
N ILE A 221 3.57 11.31 4.14
CA ILE A 221 2.22 11.85 4.14
C ILE A 221 2.09 12.69 2.87
N LYS A 222 1.19 12.33 1.95
CA LYS A 222 1.07 12.98 0.64
C LYS A 222 -0.34 13.51 0.45
N GLU A 223 -0.46 14.58 -0.33
CA GLU A 223 -1.76 15.15 -0.65
C GLU A 223 -2.36 14.52 -1.91
N CYS A 224 -3.61 14.08 -1.82
CA CYS A 224 -4.35 13.42 -2.89
C CYS A 224 -5.63 14.22 -3.19
N VAL A 225 -5.78 14.60 -4.46
CA VAL A 225 -6.86 15.46 -4.94
C VAL A 225 -8.20 14.73 -4.87
N GLU A 226 -8.20 13.43 -5.17
CA GLU A 226 -9.38 12.56 -5.16
C GLU A 226 -10.06 12.57 -3.78
N LEU A 227 -9.28 12.49 -2.70
CA LEU A 227 -9.78 12.61 -1.33
C LEU A 227 -10.42 13.98 -1.06
N SER A 228 -9.92 15.03 -1.72
CA SER A 228 -10.49 16.38 -1.60
C SER A 228 -11.82 16.48 -2.34
N ILE A 229 -11.96 15.85 -3.52
CA ILE A 229 -13.23 15.77 -4.26
C ILE A 229 -14.28 15.02 -3.43
N ILE A 230 -13.94 13.83 -2.93
CA ILE A 230 -14.88 13.00 -2.15
C ILE A 230 -15.36 13.81 -0.94
N LYS A 231 -14.44 14.45 -0.23
CA LYS A 231 -14.79 15.31 0.90
C LYS A 231 -15.67 16.49 0.52
N ASP A 232 -15.30 17.24 -0.53
CA ASP A 232 -16.02 18.44 -0.93
C ASP A 232 -17.43 18.09 -1.41
N ALA A 233 -17.57 16.99 -2.15
CA ALA A 233 -18.86 16.42 -2.55
C ALA A 233 -19.72 16.10 -1.33
N ILE A 234 -19.19 15.40 -0.32
CA ILE A 234 -19.96 15.00 0.87
C ILE A 234 -20.27 16.19 1.79
N ASP A 235 -19.26 16.94 2.20
CA ASP A 235 -19.37 17.93 3.27
C ASP A 235 -19.91 19.26 2.77
N ASN A 236 -19.42 19.74 1.63
CA ASN A 236 -19.76 21.08 1.16
C ASN A 236 -20.95 21.06 0.22
N ASN A 237 -21.04 20.07 -0.67
CA ASN A 237 -22.07 20.06 -1.70
C ASN A 237 -23.31 19.31 -1.22
N ILE A 238 -23.19 18.07 -0.75
CA ILE A 238 -24.34 17.25 -0.32
C ILE A 238 -24.88 17.68 1.04
N SER A 239 -24.02 17.80 2.06
CA SER A 239 -24.50 18.14 3.41
C SER A 239 -25.14 19.53 3.44
N SER A 240 -24.58 20.51 2.72
CA SER A 240 -25.15 21.87 2.65
C SER A 240 -26.40 21.98 1.79
N SER A 241 -26.48 21.28 0.65
CA SER A 241 -27.63 21.39 -0.26
C SER A 241 -28.80 20.49 0.13
N LYS A 242 -28.53 19.29 0.67
CA LYS A 242 -29.53 18.25 0.95
C LYS A 242 -29.74 17.98 2.44
N GLY A 243 -28.92 18.57 3.33
CA GLY A 243 -29.02 18.35 4.78
C GLY A 243 -28.75 16.89 5.21
N ARG A 244 -28.10 16.10 4.36
CA ARG A 244 -27.79 14.68 4.59
C ARG A 244 -26.31 14.50 4.87
N ARG A 245 -25.99 13.78 5.95
CA ARG A 245 -24.63 13.33 6.24
C ARG A 245 -24.43 11.93 5.66
N ILE A 246 -23.44 11.78 4.78
CA ILE A 246 -23.08 10.50 4.19
C ILE A 246 -21.88 9.93 4.93
N GLU A 247 -21.97 8.68 5.35
CA GLU A 247 -20.83 7.91 5.84
C GLU A 247 -20.30 7.05 4.70
N ILE A 248 -19.33 7.58 3.95
CA ILE A 248 -18.79 6.93 2.74
C ILE A 248 -18.19 5.55 3.04
N ALA A 249 -17.70 5.33 4.27
CA ALA A 249 -17.13 4.05 4.68
C ALA A 249 -18.14 2.92 4.84
N GLY A 250 -19.44 3.23 4.92
CA GLY A 250 -20.52 2.26 5.10
C GLY A 250 -21.34 2.00 3.83
N ILE A 251 -20.90 2.47 2.67
CA ILE A 251 -21.62 2.21 1.41
C ILE A 251 -21.55 0.73 1.04
N ASP A 252 -22.61 0.22 0.39
CA ASP A 252 -22.61 -1.12 -0.19
C ASP A 252 -21.58 -1.18 -1.32
N LYS A 253 -20.66 -2.15 -1.25
CA LYS A 253 -19.59 -2.37 -2.24
C LYS A 253 -20.03 -3.22 -3.44
N ASN A 254 -21.29 -3.69 -3.45
CA ASN A 254 -21.84 -4.58 -4.48
C ASN A 254 -22.99 -3.93 -5.28
N ASP A 255 -23.08 -2.61 -5.30
CA ASP A 255 -24.11 -1.88 -6.02
C ASP A 255 -23.94 -1.98 -7.56
N PRO A 256 -24.89 -2.61 -8.28
CA PRO A 256 -24.79 -2.78 -9.74
C PRO A 256 -24.76 -1.46 -10.51
N ALA A 257 -25.41 -0.39 -10.01
CA ALA A 257 -25.44 0.89 -10.70
C ALA A 257 -24.06 1.56 -10.74
N VAL A 258 -23.24 1.30 -9.72
CA VAL A 258 -21.85 1.78 -9.67
C VAL A 258 -21.00 1.08 -10.72
N PHE A 259 -21.14 -0.23 -10.86
CA PHE A 259 -20.44 -1.02 -11.86
C PHE A 259 -20.89 -0.68 -13.30
N GLU A 260 -22.19 -0.44 -13.51
CA GLU A 260 -22.70 0.06 -14.79
C GLU A 260 -22.08 1.41 -15.18
N LEU A 261 -21.94 2.33 -14.22
CA LEU A 261 -21.27 3.61 -14.45
C LEU A 261 -19.77 3.40 -14.79
N LEU A 262 -19.07 2.53 -14.06
CA LEU A 262 -17.65 2.26 -14.28
C LEU A 262 -17.35 1.60 -15.64
N ALA A 263 -18.33 0.89 -16.21
CA ALA A 263 -18.23 0.30 -17.54
C ALA A 263 -18.73 1.23 -18.67
N SER A 264 -19.23 2.41 -18.33
CA SER A 264 -19.72 3.42 -19.29
C SER A 264 -18.61 4.41 -19.71
N ASP A 265 -18.92 5.26 -20.68
CA ASP A 265 -18.05 6.38 -21.10
C ASP A 265 -18.12 7.59 -20.16
N GLU A 266 -18.92 7.52 -19.09
CA GLU A 266 -19.16 8.62 -18.15
C GLU A 266 -18.23 8.60 -16.91
N THR A 267 -17.01 8.11 -17.05
CA THR A 267 -16.04 7.96 -15.93
C THR A 267 -15.18 9.20 -15.64
N GLU A 268 -15.52 10.36 -16.24
CA GLU A 268 -14.87 11.65 -15.93
C GLU A 268 -14.95 11.97 -14.43
N GLY A 269 -13.83 12.38 -13.86
CA GLY A 269 -13.67 12.63 -12.44
C GLY A 269 -13.47 11.39 -11.59
N ILE A 270 -13.50 10.17 -12.15
CA ILE A 270 -13.38 8.88 -11.43
C ILE A 270 -12.10 8.13 -11.85
N LEU A 271 -12.11 7.49 -13.03
CA LEU A 271 -10.93 6.81 -13.59
C LEU A 271 -9.95 7.83 -14.15
N TYR A 272 -10.49 8.94 -14.64
CA TYR A 272 -9.77 10.12 -15.08
C TYR A 272 -10.11 11.26 -14.16
N PHE A 273 -9.19 11.62 -13.26
CA PHE A 273 -9.37 12.86 -12.53
C PHE A 273 -9.45 14.05 -13.50
N ASP A 274 -8.59 14.07 -14.51
CA ASP A 274 -8.62 14.99 -15.65
C ASP A 274 -8.31 14.22 -16.95
N ARG A 275 -9.20 14.27 -17.94
CA ARG A 275 -8.98 13.61 -19.25
C ARG A 275 -7.83 14.23 -20.05
N TYR A 276 -7.36 15.43 -19.66
CA TYR A 276 -6.34 16.18 -20.37
C TYR A 276 -4.99 16.22 -19.64
N ASP A 277 -4.91 15.67 -18.43
CA ASP A 277 -3.68 15.50 -17.65
C ASP A 277 -3.77 14.16 -16.90
N PRO A 278 -3.35 13.05 -17.52
CA PRO A 278 -3.45 11.74 -16.90
C PRO A 278 -2.38 11.65 -15.81
N HIS A 279 -2.80 11.93 -14.58
CA HIS A 279 -1.95 11.97 -13.40
C HIS A 279 -1.32 10.62 -13.12
N THR A 280 -0.15 10.63 -12.48
CA THR A 280 0.65 9.43 -12.23
C THR A 280 0.35 8.89 -10.82
N TYR A 281 -0.03 7.60 -10.69
CA TYR A 281 -0.44 7.00 -9.40
C TYR A 281 0.41 5.79 -9.03
N THR A 282 1.20 5.31 -9.97
CA THR A 282 1.93 4.05 -9.82
C THR A 282 3.22 4.08 -10.63
N THR A 283 4.12 3.17 -10.30
CA THR A 283 5.39 2.97 -10.97
C THR A 283 5.36 1.61 -11.67
N TRP A 284 5.53 1.62 -12.99
CA TRP A 284 5.56 0.41 -13.80
C TRP A 284 6.96 0.18 -14.35
N CYS A 285 7.41 -1.07 -14.39
CA CYS A 285 8.56 -1.43 -15.21
C CYS A 285 8.07 -1.74 -16.63
N ARG A 286 8.57 -1.06 -17.66
CA ARG A 286 8.41 -1.49 -19.06
C ARG A 286 9.76 -1.49 -19.77
N PRO A 287 9.97 -2.37 -20.75
CA PRO A 287 11.16 -2.29 -21.58
C PRO A 287 11.10 -1.02 -22.44
N ASP A 288 12.25 -0.38 -22.63
CA ASP A 288 12.44 0.60 -23.70
C ASP A 288 12.46 -0.13 -25.06
N ASP A 289 12.55 0.65 -26.14
CA ASP A 289 12.58 0.13 -27.52
C ASP A 289 13.76 -0.82 -27.78
N ASN A 290 14.77 -0.84 -26.89
CA ASN A 290 15.93 -1.73 -26.97
C ASN A 290 15.79 -2.96 -26.06
N GLY A 291 14.64 -3.15 -25.40
CA GLY A 291 14.40 -4.26 -24.48
C GLY A 291 14.97 -4.05 -23.07
N ASN A 292 15.55 -2.89 -22.75
CA ASN A 292 16.05 -2.59 -21.40
C ASN A 292 14.91 -2.10 -20.52
N TRP A 293 14.79 -2.64 -19.32
CA TRP A 293 13.66 -2.37 -18.44
C TRP A 293 13.88 -1.12 -17.61
N HIS A 294 12.98 -0.14 -17.74
CA HIS A 294 12.97 1.08 -16.94
C HIS A 294 11.69 1.19 -16.13
N GLU A 295 11.78 1.84 -14.98
CA GLU A 295 10.62 2.17 -14.16
C GLU A 295 10.04 3.55 -14.58
N TYR A 296 8.78 3.57 -15.00
CA TYR A 296 8.03 4.75 -15.42
C TYR A 296 6.96 5.09 -14.38
N HIS A 297 6.77 6.38 -14.13
CA HIS A 297 5.62 6.87 -13.37
C HIS A 297 4.49 7.09 -14.36
N VAL A 298 3.37 6.42 -14.13
CA VAL A 298 2.24 6.37 -15.07
C VAL A 298 0.92 6.41 -14.30
N PRO A 299 -0.16 6.83 -14.97
CA PRO A 299 -1.50 6.73 -14.43
C PRO A 299 -1.86 5.34 -13.96
N LEU A 300 -2.85 5.26 -13.07
CA LEU A 300 -3.35 3.97 -12.59
C LEU A 300 -4.14 3.25 -13.69
N VAL A 301 -4.74 4.01 -14.59
CA VAL A 301 -5.57 3.59 -15.72
C VAL A 301 -5.11 4.37 -16.95
N THR A 302 -5.00 3.71 -18.10
CA THR A 302 -4.59 4.33 -19.38
C THR A 302 -5.58 5.43 -19.81
N GLU A 303 -5.12 6.38 -20.64
CA GLU A 303 -5.92 7.54 -21.11
C GLU A 303 -7.27 7.20 -21.73
N ASP A 304 -7.42 5.99 -22.28
CA ASP A 304 -8.64 5.54 -22.95
C ASP A 304 -9.41 4.46 -22.18
N ALA A 305 -8.84 3.86 -21.11
CA ALA A 305 -9.47 2.84 -20.24
C ALA A 305 -10.21 1.77 -21.05
N VAL A 306 -9.73 1.47 -22.26
CA VAL A 306 -10.38 0.59 -23.24
C VAL A 306 -10.65 -0.78 -22.62
N LEU A 307 -9.79 -1.18 -21.68
CA LEU A 307 -9.94 -2.45 -21.00
C LEU A 307 -11.15 -2.50 -20.06
N PHE A 308 -11.60 -1.38 -19.50
CA PHE A 308 -12.81 -1.33 -18.66
C PHE A 308 -14.07 -1.60 -19.47
N GLU A 309 -14.18 -1.04 -20.68
CA GLU A 309 -15.29 -1.33 -21.60
C GLU A 309 -15.29 -2.81 -22.03
N THR A 310 -14.10 -3.39 -22.16
CA THR A 310 -13.93 -4.78 -22.61
C THR A 310 -14.17 -5.81 -21.49
N ILE A 311 -13.70 -5.51 -20.28
CA ILE A 311 -13.88 -6.35 -19.09
C ILE A 311 -15.31 -6.21 -18.57
N TRP A 312 -15.88 -5.01 -18.60
CA TRP A 312 -17.18 -4.67 -18.03
C TRP A 312 -17.28 -5.15 -16.56
N PRO A 313 -16.53 -4.54 -15.63
CA PRO A 313 -16.45 -5.03 -14.25
C PRO A 313 -17.81 -4.94 -13.55
N LYS A 314 -18.19 -6.02 -12.85
CA LYS A 314 -19.44 -6.19 -12.09
C LYS A 314 -19.21 -6.48 -10.61
N THR A 315 -17.95 -6.69 -10.22
CA THR A 315 -17.53 -6.97 -8.85
C THR A 315 -16.27 -6.17 -8.52
N MET A 316 -15.96 -6.07 -7.22
CA MET A 316 -14.72 -5.46 -6.76
C MET A 316 -13.48 -6.19 -7.30
N ASP A 317 -13.52 -7.52 -7.39
CA ASP A 317 -12.43 -8.32 -7.97
C ASP A 317 -12.18 -7.97 -9.45
N GLU A 318 -13.24 -7.85 -10.24
CA GLU A 318 -13.12 -7.47 -11.65
C GLU A 318 -12.65 -6.03 -11.83
N LEU A 319 -13.08 -5.12 -10.95
CA LEU A 319 -12.57 -3.74 -10.92
C LEU A 319 -11.07 -3.71 -10.59
N MET A 320 -10.64 -4.45 -9.57
CA MET A 320 -9.23 -4.58 -9.21
C MET A 320 -8.41 -5.17 -10.36
N ALA A 321 -8.93 -6.20 -11.03
CA ALA A 321 -8.28 -6.82 -12.18
C ALA A 321 -8.21 -5.88 -13.39
N ALA A 322 -9.28 -5.15 -13.70
CA ALA A 322 -9.31 -4.15 -14.77
C ALA A 322 -8.23 -3.09 -14.56
N ILE A 323 -8.15 -2.51 -13.35
CA ILE A 323 -7.12 -1.53 -13.01
C ILE A 323 -5.72 -2.16 -13.11
N SER A 324 -5.56 -3.40 -12.66
CA SER A 324 -4.26 -4.09 -12.66
C SER A 324 -3.81 -4.54 -14.04
N LEU A 325 -4.71 -4.72 -14.99
CA LEU A 325 -4.41 -5.17 -16.35
C LEU A 325 -4.37 -4.01 -17.35
N ASP A 326 -5.00 -2.88 -17.04
CA ASP A 326 -5.01 -1.68 -17.87
C ASP A 326 -3.67 -0.93 -17.78
N ARG A 327 -2.62 -1.65 -18.21
CA ARG A 327 -1.23 -1.23 -18.21
C ARG A 327 -0.57 -1.67 -19.52
N CYS A 328 0.63 -1.14 -19.81
CA CYS A 328 1.43 -1.62 -20.94
C CYS A 328 1.98 -3.04 -20.66
N LEU A 329 1.10 -4.04 -20.80
CA LEU A 329 1.40 -5.46 -20.65
C LEU A 329 1.45 -6.13 -22.03
N PRO A 330 2.19 -7.24 -22.17
CA PRO A 330 2.11 -8.04 -23.38
C PRO A 330 0.67 -8.55 -23.62
N GLU A 331 0.24 -8.55 -24.89
CA GLU A 331 -1.13 -8.86 -25.31
C GLU A 331 -1.62 -10.22 -24.80
N GLU A 332 -0.71 -11.20 -24.69
CA GLU A 332 -1.00 -12.54 -24.20
C GLU A 332 -1.53 -12.57 -22.75
N HIS A 333 -1.00 -11.72 -21.86
CA HIS A 333 -1.43 -11.68 -20.46
C HIS A 333 -2.84 -11.12 -20.33
N VAL A 334 -3.12 -10.02 -21.03
CA VAL A 334 -4.44 -9.39 -21.04
C VAL A 334 -5.44 -10.29 -21.78
N GLY A 335 -5.03 -10.85 -22.91
CA GLY A 335 -5.84 -11.74 -23.75
C GLY A 335 -6.32 -13.00 -23.01
N LYS A 336 -5.46 -13.63 -22.19
CA LYS A 336 -5.85 -14.77 -21.36
C LYS A 336 -7.00 -14.42 -20.40
N TYR A 337 -6.88 -13.30 -19.70
CA TYR A 337 -7.95 -12.84 -18.79
C TYR A 337 -9.25 -12.54 -19.54
N LEU A 338 -9.17 -11.80 -20.65
CA LEU A 338 -10.34 -11.46 -21.48
C LEU A 338 -11.02 -12.69 -22.10
N HIS A 339 -10.25 -13.73 -22.41
CA HIS A 339 -10.80 -15.01 -22.85
C HIS A 339 -11.53 -15.71 -21.70
N ASN A 340 -10.89 -15.80 -20.53
CA ASN A 340 -11.40 -16.58 -19.40
C ASN A 340 -12.64 -15.94 -18.75
N ILE A 341 -12.70 -14.61 -18.62
CA ILE A 341 -13.88 -13.92 -18.07
C ILE A 341 -15.15 -14.17 -18.91
N LYS A 342 -15.00 -14.32 -20.24
CA LYS A 342 -16.11 -14.62 -21.17
C LYS A 342 -16.44 -16.11 -21.25
N ASN A 343 -15.49 -16.98 -20.88
CA ASN A 343 -15.59 -18.42 -21.04
C ASN A 343 -15.25 -19.15 -19.73
N GLN A 344 -15.89 -18.74 -18.63
CA GLN A 344 -15.58 -19.24 -17.28
C GLN A 344 -15.66 -20.76 -17.17
N GLN A 345 -16.60 -21.38 -17.89
CA GLN A 345 -16.78 -22.83 -17.95
C GLN A 345 -15.62 -23.59 -18.61
N LEU A 346 -14.72 -22.91 -19.32
CA LEU A 346 -13.57 -23.51 -20.00
C LEU A 346 -12.28 -23.40 -19.18
N ILE A 347 -12.31 -22.71 -18.03
CA ILE A 347 -11.14 -22.53 -17.19
C ILE A 347 -10.76 -23.89 -16.60
N THR A 348 -9.52 -24.31 -16.84
CA THR A 348 -8.93 -25.50 -16.23
C THR A 348 -7.70 -25.11 -15.44
N TYR A 349 -7.50 -25.80 -14.32
CA TYR A 349 -6.35 -25.63 -13.46
C TYR A 349 -5.42 -26.84 -13.55
N GLU A 350 -4.12 -26.61 -13.46
CA GLU A 350 -3.11 -27.66 -13.45
C GLU A 350 -3.24 -28.57 -12.22
N CYS A 351 -3.76 -28.03 -11.11
CA CYS A 351 -4.13 -28.75 -9.90
C CYS A 351 -5.28 -28.05 -9.15
N SER A 352 -5.95 -28.78 -8.25
CA SER A 352 -7.10 -28.27 -7.47
C SER A 352 -6.77 -27.10 -6.55
N GLU A 353 -5.53 -27.01 -6.09
CA GLU A 353 -5.05 -26.01 -5.14
C GLU A 353 -4.94 -24.61 -5.77
N LEU A 354 -4.91 -24.51 -7.10
CA LEU A 354 -4.86 -23.21 -7.79
C LEU A 354 -6.22 -22.50 -7.83
N GLU A 355 -7.33 -23.25 -7.82
CA GLU A 355 -8.67 -22.67 -7.94
C GLU A 355 -8.99 -21.68 -6.81
N PRO A 356 -8.80 -21.99 -5.52
CA PRO A 356 -9.05 -21.03 -4.44
C PRO A 356 -8.23 -19.73 -4.56
N ILE A 357 -7.04 -19.80 -5.16
CA ILE A 357 -6.11 -18.65 -5.28
C ILE A 357 -6.44 -17.78 -6.51
N LEU A 358 -6.89 -18.42 -7.61
CA LEU A 358 -7.01 -17.79 -8.92
C LEU A 358 -8.46 -17.65 -9.41
N HIS A 359 -9.47 -18.13 -8.68
CA HIS A 359 -10.86 -18.08 -9.12
C HIS A 359 -11.36 -16.64 -9.33
N THR A 360 -11.00 -15.70 -8.44
CA THR A 360 -11.40 -14.28 -8.57
C THR A 360 -10.74 -13.57 -9.76
N THR A 361 -9.67 -14.14 -10.32
CA THR A 361 -8.96 -13.63 -11.49
C THR A 361 -9.07 -14.57 -12.69
N TYR A 362 -10.09 -15.42 -12.71
CA TYR A 362 -10.40 -16.32 -13.82
C TYR A 362 -9.21 -17.19 -14.26
N GLY A 363 -8.41 -17.69 -13.31
CA GLY A 363 -7.26 -18.57 -13.60
C GLY A 363 -6.00 -17.83 -14.06
N CYS A 364 -5.97 -16.49 -13.97
CA CYS A 364 -4.80 -15.68 -14.32
C CYS A 364 -4.04 -15.24 -13.06
N VAL A 365 -2.71 -15.28 -13.12
CA VAL A 365 -1.85 -14.76 -12.04
C VAL A 365 -1.65 -13.27 -12.28
N ILE A 366 -2.41 -12.43 -11.58
CA ILE A 366 -2.40 -10.96 -11.74
C ILE A 366 -1.67 -10.29 -10.58
N TYR A 367 -1.73 -10.91 -9.39
CA TYR A 367 -1.26 -10.29 -8.16
C TYR A 367 0.00 -10.94 -7.59
N GLN A 368 0.83 -10.11 -6.98
CA GLN A 368 2.00 -10.52 -6.22
C GLN A 368 1.63 -11.43 -5.06
N GLU A 369 0.50 -11.17 -4.41
CA GLU A 369 -0.06 -11.98 -3.33
C GLU A 369 -0.50 -13.36 -3.85
N GLN A 370 -1.00 -13.49 -5.08
CA GLN A 370 -1.30 -14.80 -5.69
C GLN A 370 -0.03 -15.62 -5.92
N VAL A 371 1.05 -15.00 -6.41
CA VAL A 371 2.36 -15.66 -6.52
C VAL A 371 2.80 -16.18 -5.16
N MET A 372 2.68 -15.37 -4.11
CA MET A 372 3.06 -15.77 -2.75
C MET A 372 2.18 -16.90 -2.21
N LEU A 373 0.86 -16.87 -2.44
CA LEU A 373 -0.05 -17.94 -2.03
C LEU A 373 0.27 -19.25 -2.76
N ILE A 374 0.55 -19.22 -4.06
CA ILE A 374 0.95 -20.41 -4.83
C ILE A 374 2.24 -21.02 -4.24
N LEU A 375 3.26 -20.19 -3.98
CA LEU A 375 4.51 -20.63 -3.38
C LEU A 375 4.32 -21.26 -1.98
N GLN A 376 3.37 -20.75 -1.20
CA GLN A 376 3.06 -21.26 0.13
C GLN A 376 2.21 -22.54 0.08
N ASP A 377 1.05 -22.49 -0.57
CA ASP A 377 0.03 -23.53 -0.54
C ASP A 377 0.45 -24.76 -1.32
N ILE A 378 1.10 -24.55 -2.47
CA ILE A 378 1.64 -25.64 -3.28
C ILE A 378 3.10 -25.92 -2.89
N GLY A 379 3.96 -24.90 -2.93
CA GLY A 379 5.40 -25.08 -2.70
C GLY A 379 5.83 -25.32 -1.25
N GLY A 380 4.91 -25.17 -0.28
CA GLY A 380 5.23 -25.34 1.14
C GLY A 380 6.16 -24.27 1.72
N PHE A 381 6.32 -23.13 1.03
CA PHE A 381 7.19 -22.06 1.51
C PHE A 381 6.61 -21.39 2.76
N SER A 382 7.48 -20.86 3.61
CA SER A 382 7.04 -19.91 4.63
C SER A 382 6.59 -18.61 3.97
N PRO A 383 5.75 -17.81 4.64
CA PRO A 383 5.36 -16.49 4.16
C PRO A 383 6.56 -15.60 3.83
N GLU A 384 7.61 -15.61 4.66
CA GLU A 384 8.86 -14.87 4.45
C GLU A 384 9.58 -15.32 3.17
N LYS A 385 9.80 -16.64 3.05
CA LYS A 385 10.48 -17.24 1.90
C LYS A 385 9.72 -16.98 0.61
N SER A 386 8.39 -16.99 0.65
CA SER A 386 7.54 -16.69 -0.51
C SER A 386 7.72 -15.26 -1.01
N ASP A 387 7.82 -14.27 -0.10
CA ASP A 387 8.11 -12.89 -0.49
C ASP A 387 9.54 -12.72 -1.03
N LEU A 388 10.54 -13.40 -0.44
CA LEU A 388 11.91 -13.42 -0.98
C LEU A 388 11.91 -13.94 -2.42
N CYS A 389 11.30 -15.10 -2.65
CA CYS A 389 11.18 -15.73 -3.96
C CYS A 389 10.46 -14.84 -4.97
N ARG A 390 9.28 -14.31 -4.61
CA ARG A 390 8.51 -13.38 -5.45
C ARG A 390 9.37 -12.21 -5.95
N ARG A 391 10.20 -11.60 -5.10
CA ARG A 391 11.09 -10.51 -5.50
C ARG A 391 12.13 -10.95 -6.53
N LEU A 392 12.68 -12.15 -6.39
CA LEU A 392 13.65 -12.71 -7.33
C LEU A 392 13.00 -13.05 -8.67
N LEU A 393 11.78 -13.61 -8.64
CA LEU A 393 10.97 -13.88 -9.83
C LEU A 393 10.68 -12.58 -10.59
N SER A 394 10.16 -11.54 -9.93
CA SER A 394 9.88 -10.24 -10.57
C SER A 394 11.12 -9.62 -11.22
N LYS A 395 12.29 -9.76 -10.59
CA LYS A 395 13.58 -9.25 -11.11
C LYS A 395 14.22 -10.16 -12.17
N ARG A 396 13.69 -11.35 -12.43
CA ARG A 396 14.28 -12.42 -13.26
C ARG A 396 15.75 -12.71 -12.91
N HIS A 397 16.03 -12.90 -11.63
CA HIS A 397 17.38 -13.23 -11.17
C HIS A 397 17.70 -14.73 -11.38
N HIS A 398 17.96 -15.13 -12.63
CA HIS A 398 18.04 -16.53 -13.09
C HIS A 398 18.78 -17.48 -12.14
N LEU A 399 20.01 -17.15 -11.72
CA LEU A 399 20.83 -18.05 -10.89
C LEU A 399 20.24 -18.31 -9.50
N ALA A 400 19.55 -17.32 -8.92
CA ALA A 400 19.00 -17.46 -7.57
C ALA A 400 17.65 -18.17 -7.59
N VAL A 401 16.94 -18.16 -8.72
CA VAL A 401 15.57 -18.67 -8.83
C VAL A 401 15.53 -20.19 -9.04
N GLU A 402 16.61 -20.79 -9.53
CA GLU A 402 16.67 -22.24 -9.74
C GLU A 402 16.67 -23.02 -8.42
N ASP A 403 17.34 -22.50 -7.38
CA ASP A 403 17.30 -23.10 -6.05
C ASP A 403 15.87 -23.10 -5.48
N TYR A 404 15.15 -21.98 -5.64
CA TYR A 404 13.74 -21.90 -5.26
C TYR A 404 12.84 -22.82 -6.08
N ARG A 405 13.18 -23.09 -7.35
CA ARG A 405 12.42 -24.03 -8.19
C ARG A 405 12.54 -25.44 -7.65
N VAL A 406 13.75 -25.87 -7.30
CA VAL A 406 14.00 -27.18 -6.69
C VAL A 406 13.23 -27.31 -5.38
N ASP A 407 13.30 -26.30 -4.52
CA ASP A 407 12.56 -26.27 -3.26
C ASP A 407 11.04 -26.32 -3.49
N PHE A 408 10.52 -25.58 -4.47
CA PHE A 408 9.10 -25.55 -4.80
C PHE A 408 8.61 -26.92 -5.27
N VAL A 409 9.35 -27.60 -6.16
CA VAL A 409 8.97 -28.91 -6.67
C VAL A 409 9.01 -29.98 -5.58
N ASN A 410 10.02 -29.94 -4.71
CA ASN A 410 10.11 -30.86 -3.56
C ASN A 410 8.97 -30.60 -2.58
N GLY A 411 8.72 -29.34 -2.23
CA GLY A 411 7.63 -28.94 -1.35
C GLY A 411 6.25 -29.28 -1.90
N ALA A 412 6.02 -29.13 -3.20
CA ALA A 412 4.78 -29.54 -3.88
C ALA A 412 4.54 -31.05 -3.75
N LYS A 413 5.58 -31.86 -3.93
CA LYS A 413 5.47 -33.31 -3.72
C LYS A 413 5.16 -33.66 -2.26
N GLU A 414 5.80 -32.98 -1.31
CA GLU A 414 5.66 -33.28 0.13
C GLU A 414 4.33 -32.79 0.72
N LYS A 415 3.88 -31.59 0.33
CA LYS A 415 2.71 -30.92 0.92
C LYS A 415 1.40 -31.32 0.25
N THR A 416 1.36 -31.35 -1.08
CA THR A 416 0.12 -31.58 -1.85
C THR A 416 0.14 -32.89 -2.63
N GLY A 417 1.30 -33.54 -2.76
CA GLY A 417 1.47 -34.75 -3.56
C GLY A 417 1.53 -34.48 -5.06
N ILE A 418 1.65 -33.21 -5.48
CA ILE A 418 1.75 -32.81 -6.88
C ILE A 418 3.06 -33.35 -7.48
N VAL A 419 2.94 -34.00 -8.64
CA VAL A 419 4.08 -34.60 -9.34
C VAL A 419 4.97 -33.53 -9.97
N ALA A 420 6.27 -33.82 -10.04
CA ALA A 420 7.28 -32.87 -10.52
C ALA A 420 6.96 -32.21 -11.89
N PRO A 421 6.41 -32.91 -12.91
CA PRO A 421 6.06 -32.25 -14.17
C PRO A 421 5.02 -31.13 -14.02
N VAL A 422 4.01 -31.34 -13.17
CA VAL A 422 2.94 -30.36 -12.90
C VAL A 422 3.50 -29.20 -12.08
N ALA A 423 4.26 -29.48 -11.02
CA ALA A 423 4.89 -28.44 -10.22
C ALA A 423 5.85 -27.56 -11.06
N ASN A 424 6.61 -28.17 -11.97
CA ASN A 424 7.46 -27.42 -12.90
C ASN A 424 6.65 -26.53 -13.84
N ALA A 425 5.54 -27.02 -14.40
CA ALA A 425 4.67 -26.21 -15.26
C ALA A 425 4.10 -24.99 -14.51
N ILE A 426 3.65 -25.18 -13.27
CA ILE A 426 3.17 -24.09 -12.42
C ILE A 426 4.29 -23.07 -12.17
N TYR A 427 5.51 -23.54 -11.86
CA TYR A 427 6.64 -22.65 -11.61
C TYR A 427 7.06 -21.85 -12.85
N GLU A 428 6.95 -22.41 -14.06
CA GLU A 428 7.16 -21.66 -15.31
C GLU A 428 6.15 -20.53 -15.48
N VAL A 429 4.87 -20.78 -15.17
CA VAL A 429 3.86 -19.72 -15.18
C VAL A 429 4.22 -18.62 -14.17
N LEU A 430 4.66 -18.98 -12.96
CA LEU A 430 5.12 -17.99 -11.98
C LEU A 430 6.33 -17.19 -12.48
N TRP A 431 7.29 -17.86 -13.13
CA TRP A 431 8.45 -17.22 -13.73
C TRP A 431 8.04 -16.19 -14.77
N ASP A 432 7.08 -16.52 -15.64
CA ASP A 432 6.64 -15.64 -16.71
C ASP A 432 5.80 -14.46 -16.23
N GLU A 433 4.86 -14.72 -15.31
CA GLU A 433 3.87 -13.74 -14.84
C GLU A 433 4.39 -12.81 -13.74
N ALA A 434 5.31 -13.27 -12.87
CA ALA A 434 5.67 -12.54 -11.64
C ALA A 434 6.29 -11.14 -11.88
N ARG A 435 6.85 -10.89 -13.07
CA ARG A 435 7.35 -9.56 -13.44
C ARG A 435 6.23 -8.56 -13.72
N TYR A 436 5.08 -9.05 -14.21
CA TYR A 436 3.92 -8.23 -14.55
C TYR A 436 2.95 -8.09 -13.38
N CYS A 437 3.01 -8.99 -12.41
CA CYS A 437 2.14 -9.00 -11.24
C CYS A 437 2.13 -7.69 -10.45
N PHE A 438 0.94 -7.25 -10.06
CA PHE A 438 0.73 -6.03 -9.29
C PHE A 438 0.59 -6.30 -7.78
N ASN A 439 0.90 -5.33 -6.93
CA ASN A 439 0.64 -5.40 -5.48
C ASN A 439 -0.87 -5.26 -5.18
N LYS A 440 -1.54 -6.37 -4.81
CA LYS A 440 -3.00 -6.40 -4.54
C LYS A 440 -3.40 -5.43 -3.44
N SER A 441 -2.59 -5.31 -2.39
CA SER A 441 -2.84 -4.40 -1.27
C SER A 441 -3.03 -2.95 -1.72
N HIS A 442 -2.22 -2.50 -2.67
CA HIS A 442 -2.33 -1.15 -3.23
C HIS A 442 -3.59 -1.02 -4.08
N ILE A 443 -3.86 -1.98 -4.95
CA ILE A 443 -5.02 -1.95 -5.84
C ILE A 443 -6.32 -1.99 -5.06
N ALA A 444 -6.46 -2.85 -4.05
CA ALA A 444 -7.64 -2.90 -3.20
C ALA A 444 -7.98 -1.53 -2.60
N SER A 445 -6.96 -0.76 -2.20
CA SER A 445 -7.16 0.59 -1.64
C SER A 445 -7.63 1.60 -2.68
N PHE A 446 -7.00 1.61 -3.87
CA PHE A 446 -7.37 2.54 -4.93
C PHE A 446 -8.69 2.16 -5.60
N SER A 447 -8.98 0.87 -5.77
CA SER A 447 -10.27 0.37 -6.25
C SER A 447 -11.40 0.78 -5.31
N LEU A 448 -11.21 0.73 -4.00
CA LEU A 448 -12.19 1.23 -3.05
C LEU A 448 -12.44 2.74 -3.23
N MET A 449 -11.39 3.55 -3.41
CA MET A 449 -11.54 4.98 -3.64
C MET A 449 -12.26 5.29 -4.97
N ILE A 450 -11.91 4.59 -6.05
CA ILE A 450 -12.60 4.67 -7.35
C ILE A 450 -14.07 4.31 -7.20
N TYR A 451 -14.37 3.25 -6.46
CA TYR A 451 -15.73 2.81 -6.19
C TYR A 451 -16.52 3.88 -5.41
N GLU A 452 -15.94 4.47 -4.36
CA GLU A 452 -16.57 5.55 -3.59
C GLU A 452 -16.90 6.78 -4.45
N MET A 453 -15.98 7.16 -5.34
CA MET A 453 -16.19 8.27 -6.28
C MET A 453 -17.29 7.95 -7.30
N ALA A 454 -17.29 6.73 -7.85
CA ALA A 454 -18.34 6.28 -8.76
C ALA A 454 -19.71 6.25 -8.06
N TRP A 455 -19.78 5.75 -6.83
CA TRP A 455 -21.00 5.77 -6.03
C TRP A 455 -21.52 7.19 -5.81
N LEU A 456 -20.65 8.14 -5.47
CA LEU A 456 -21.04 9.55 -5.37
C LEU A 456 -21.56 10.10 -6.70
N LYS A 457 -20.95 9.73 -7.83
CA LYS A 457 -21.43 10.18 -9.14
C LYS A 457 -22.78 9.57 -9.52
N VAL A 458 -23.05 8.32 -9.17
CA VAL A 458 -24.36 7.67 -9.39
C VAL A 458 -25.47 8.40 -8.62
N TYR A 459 -25.27 8.63 -7.32
CA TYR A 459 -26.34 9.11 -6.43
C TYR A 459 -26.38 10.63 -6.22
N PHE A 460 -25.27 11.31 -6.47
CA PHE A 460 -25.07 12.75 -6.22
C PHE A 460 -24.27 13.39 -7.36
N ARG A 461 -24.64 13.08 -8.61
CA ARG A 461 -23.91 13.48 -9.82
C ARG A 461 -23.56 14.97 -9.86
N SER A 462 -24.53 15.85 -9.63
CA SER A 462 -24.34 17.30 -9.66
C SER A 462 -23.30 17.76 -8.64
N GLU A 463 -23.46 17.32 -7.40
CA GLU A 463 -22.60 17.68 -6.28
C GLU A 463 -21.19 17.12 -6.44
N PHE A 464 -21.08 15.90 -6.96
CA PHE A 464 -19.80 15.29 -7.29
C PHE A 464 -19.09 16.02 -8.43
N MET A 465 -19.78 16.30 -9.53
CA MET A 465 -19.16 16.98 -10.69
C MET A 465 -18.80 18.44 -10.39
N GLU A 466 -19.55 19.13 -9.53
CA GLU A 466 -19.16 20.46 -9.03
C GLU A 466 -17.83 20.40 -8.26
N ALA A 467 -17.66 19.38 -7.41
CA ALA A 467 -16.38 19.15 -6.73
C ALA A 467 -15.27 18.83 -7.74
N VAL A 468 -15.50 17.93 -8.69
CA VAL A 468 -14.52 17.61 -9.76
C VAL A 468 -14.07 18.88 -10.49
N GLU A 469 -15.01 19.73 -10.91
CA GLU A 469 -14.71 20.98 -11.62
C GLU A 469 -13.86 21.94 -10.78
N LYS A 470 -14.19 22.09 -9.49
CA LYS A 470 -13.43 22.93 -8.57
C LYS A 470 -11.96 22.53 -8.46
N TYR A 471 -11.68 21.23 -8.55
CA TYR A 471 -10.32 20.71 -8.43
C TYR A 471 -9.61 20.50 -9.77
N ARG A 472 -10.28 20.65 -10.92
CA ARG A 472 -9.74 20.40 -12.26
C ARG A 472 -8.39 21.13 -12.48
N GLY A 473 -7.44 20.43 -13.11
CA GLY A 473 -6.07 20.95 -13.34
C GLY A 473 -5.14 20.97 -12.11
N LEU A 474 -5.60 20.58 -10.92
CA LEU A 474 -4.73 20.38 -9.76
C LEU A 474 -4.08 18.98 -9.77
N LYS A 475 -2.95 18.84 -9.07
CA LYS A 475 -2.15 17.62 -9.04
C LYS A 475 -2.03 17.04 -7.64
N SER A 476 -2.14 15.72 -7.54
CA SER A 476 -1.80 14.94 -6.34
C SER A 476 -0.27 14.85 -6.17
N GLU A 477 0.19 14.81 -4.93
CA GLU A 477 1.59 14.53 -4.59
C GLU A 477 1.84 13.01 -4.65
N ILE A 478 2.93 12.59 -5.33
CA ILE A 478 3.22 11.16 -5.58
C ILE A 478 4.33 10.62 -4.73
#